data_AF-A0AB38UMH0-F1
#
_entry.id   AF-A0AB38UMH0-F1
#
_cell.length_a   1.000
_cell.length_b   1.000
_cell.length_c   1.000
_cell.angle_alpha   90.00
_cell.angle_beta   90.00
_cell.angle_gamma   90.00
#
_symmetry.space_group_name_H-M   'P 1'
#
loop_
_entity.id
_entity.type
_entity.pdbx_description
1 polymer ?
#
loop_
_entity_poly.entity_id
_entity_poly.type
_entity_poly.pdbx_seq_one_letter_code
_entity_poly.pdbx_strand_id
1 'polypeptide(L)'
;MSGRMGRQTHFTVGWIIADIESALSRRESSVSPADETLHIDVPVELEEVKVVFSVASLTFEGDMPAVLFHLGIVAADATAWQASSHVVAVFHTNAGHVTLDDQAYNANRHVSTGNPYKPVLADLIAKGVHVELCGATARANGWRNADLIPGTRINRNAMARLTQLVQQGYVKISEA
;
A
#
# COMPACT_ATOMS: atom_id res chain seq x y z
N MET A 1 -47.84 48.97 -33.26
CA MET A 1 -47.98 49.71 -31.98
C MET A 1 -46.97 49.08 -31.03
N SER A 2 -45.71 49.51 -30.95
CA SER A 2 -45.15 50.79 -30.46
C SER A 2 -45.52 51.13 -29.01
N GLY A 3 -44.50 51.26 -28.14
CA GLY A 3 -44.55 51.88 -26.80
C GLY A 3 -43.66 51.16 -25.77
N ARG A 4 -42.38 51.53 -25.61
CA ARG A 4 -41.79 52.47 -24.60
C ARG A 4 -42.09 52.08 -23.13
N MET A 5 -41.16 51.86 -22.19
CA MET A 5 -39.90 52.53 -21.74
C MET A 5 -40.09 53.30 -20.41
N GLY A 6 -39.18 53.07 -19.44
CA GLY A 6 -38.89 53.89 -18.24
C GLY A 6 -39.60 53.44 -16.96
N ARG A 7 -39.02 53.45 -15.74
CA ARG A 7 -37.90 54.20 -15.11
C ARG A 7 -37.27 53.32 -13.99
N GLN A 8 -35.94 53.28 -13.79
CA GLN A 8 -35.14 54.08 -12.82
C GLN A 8 -35.89 54.46 -11.53
N THR A 9 -35.39 54.14 -10.32
CA THR A 9 -34.28 54.87 -9.70
C THR A 9 -33.70 54.24 -8.40
N HIS A 10 -32.37 54.44 -8.25
CA HIS A 10 -31.54 54.67 -7.04
C HIS A 10 -31.46 53.62 -5.93
N PHE A 11 -30.23 53.12 -5.67
CA PHE A 11 -29.54 53.29 -4.38
C PHE A 11 -28.01 53.26 -4.58
N THR A 12 -27.33 53.99 -3.71
CA THR A 12 -26.05 54.66 -3.90
C THR A 12 -24.84 53.77 -3.61
N VAL A 13 -23.87 53.78 -4.53
CA VAL A 13 -22.55 53.13 -4.44
C VAL A 13 -21.68 53.94 -3.47
N GLY A 14 -21.59 53.55 -2.20
CA GLY A 14 -20.76 54.29 -1.24
C GLY A 14 -20.40 53.56 0.05
N TRP A 15 -21.10 52.48 0.41
CA TRP A 15 -20.86 51.73 1.65
C TRP A 15 -20.43 50.26 1.44
N ILE A 16 -20.20 49.84 0.20
CA ILE A 16 -19.79 48.45 -0.08
C ILE A 16 -18.26 48.31 -0.22
N ILE A 17 -17.52 49.39 -0.48
CA ILE A 17 -16.08 49.29 -0.78
C ILE A 17 -15.23 49.09 0.50
N ALA A 18 -15.61 49.66 1.64
CA ALA A 18 -14.86 49.51 2.89
C ALA A 18 -14.95 48.09 3.50
N ASP A 19 -16.03 47.34 3.25
CA ASP A 19 -16.18 45.96 3.72
C ASP A 19 -15.50 44.94 2.80
N ILE A 20 -15.29 45.28 1.52
CA ILE A 20 -14.56 44.42 0.59
C ILE A 20 -13.05 44.43 0.91
N GLU A 21 -12.46 45.57 1.25
CA GLU A 21 -11.04 45.62 1.62
C GLU A 21 -10.73 44.90 2.95
N SER A 22 -11.66 44.92 3.91
CA SER A 22 -11.54 44.17 5.19
C SER A 22 -11.71 42.66 5.03
N ALA A 23 -12.49 42.23 4.04
CA ALA A 23 -12.69 40.81 3.70
C ALA A 23 -11.54 40.25 2.83
N LEU A 24 -10.89 41.09 2.04
CA LEU A 24 -9.74 40.70 1.22
C LEU A 24 -8.43 40.70 2.02
N SER A 25 -8.24 41.63 2.96
CA SER A 25 -7.10 41.60 3.90
C SER A 25 -7.14 40.40 4.86
N ARG A 26 -8.34 39.90 5.22
CA ARG A 26 -8.50 38.65 5.98
C ARG A 26 -8.32 37.36 5.17
N ARG A 27 -8.12 37.46 3.85
CA ARG A 27 -7.77 36.34 2.97
C ARG A 27 -6.29 36.32 2.58
N GLU A 28 -5.46 37.16 3.22
CA GLU A 28 -4.00 37.13 3.14
C GLU A 28 -3.34 36.46 4.36
N SER A 29 -4.08 35.63 5.11
CA SER A 29 -3.46 34.51 5.83
C SER A 29 -3.66 33.24 5.01
N SER A 30 -3.25 33.29 3.74
CA SER A 30 -2.93 32.10 2.98
C SER A 30 -1.67 31.50 3.58
N VAL A 31 -1.83 30.70 4.63
CA VAL A 31 -0.88 29.61 4.86
C VAL A 31 -1.00 28.74 3.62
N SER A 32 -0.07 28.94 2.70
CA SER A 32 0.24 27.97 1.65
C SER A 32 0.46 26.64 2.37
N PRO A 33 -0.30 25.56 2.10
CA PRO A 33 -0.09 24.27 2.73
C PRO A 33 1.19 23.55 2.24
N ALA A 34 2.10 24.28 1.59
CA ALA A 34 3.26 23.72 0.91
C ALA A 34 4.55 23.73 1.76
N ASP A 35 4.53 24.12 3.04
CA ASP A 35 5.79 24.20 3.82
C ASP A 35 5.64 23.99 5.34
N GLU A 36 4.80 23.05 5.75
CA GLU A 36 5.14 22.25 6.94
C GLU A 36 5.71 20.93 6.43
N THR A 37 6.94 20.98 5.90
CA THR A 37 7.67 19.79 5.47
C THR A 37 7.70 18.79 6.61
N LEU A 38 7.31 17.54 6.34
CA LEU A 38 7.38 16.45 7.31
C LEU A 38 8.76 16.43 7.97
N HIS A 39 8.80 16.71 9.28
CA HIS A 39 10.01 16.58 10.09
C HIS A 39 10.06 15.19 10.69
N ILE A 40 11.12 14.43 10.40
CA ILE A 40 11.34 13.10 10.95
C ILE A 40 12.20 13.23 12.21
N ASP A 41 11.56 13.18 13.39
CA ASP A 41 12.25 13.32 14.69
C ASP A 41 13.23 12.17 14.98
N VAL A 42 12.93 10.97 14.47
CA VAL A 42 13.74 9.76 14.66
C VAL A 42 14.13 9.22 13.28
N PRO A 43 15.22 9.70 12.69
CA PRO A 43 15.67 9.19 11.39
C PRO A 43 16.16 7.75 11.54
N VAL A 44 15.86 6.93 10.54
CA VAL A 44 16.33 5.55 10.42
C VAL A 44 16.93 5.38 9.04
N GLU A 45 18.12 4.80 9.00
CA GLU A 45 18.81 4.37 7.79
C GLU A 45 19.64 3.12 8.14
N LEU A 46 19.59 2.10 7.27
CA LEU A 46 20.21 0.80 7.51
C LEU A 46 21.13 0.44 6.35
N GLU A 47 22.33 -0.06 6.65
CA GLU A 47 23.23 -0.63 5.64
C GLU A 47 22.77 -2.03 5.16
N GLU A 48 22.05 -2.76 6.00
CA GLU A 48 21.51 -4.09 5.69
C GLU A 48 20.05 -4.24 6.16
N VAL A 49 19.20 -4.77 5.28
CA VAL A 49 17.78 -5.05 5.55
C VAL A 49 17.49 -6.53 5.28
N LYS A 50 17.54 -7.36 6.34
CA LYS A 50 17.17 -8.78 6.28
C LYS A 50 15.92 -9.04 7.10
N VAL A 51 14.78 -9.08 6.43
CA VAL A 51 13.48 -9.21 7.10
C VAL A 51 12.63 -10.31 6.48
N VAL A 52 11.82 -10.94 7.33
CA VAL A 52 10.78 -11.87 6.89
C VAL A 52 9.43 -11.52 7.51
N PHE A 53 8.43 -11.32 6.65
CA PHE A 53 7.04 -11.14 7.03
C PHE A 53 6.37 -12.52 7.17
N SER A 54 5.81 -12.79 8.34
CA SER A 54 4.96 -13.95 8.58
C SER A 54 3.50 -13.56 8.40
N VAL A 55 2.88 -14.00 7.30
CA VAL A 55 1.52 -13.57 6.92
C VAL A 55 0.55 -14.73 7.06
N ALA A 56 -0.17 -14.78 8.18
CA ALA A 56 -1.17 -15.82 8.46
C ALA A 56 -2.57 -15.42 7.96
N SER A 57 -2.93 -14.17 8.21
CA SER A 57 -4.20 -13.53 7.86
C SER A 57 -3.92 -12.18 7.21
N LEU A 58 -4.95 -11.62 6.58
CA LEU A 58 -4.88 -10.27 6.04
C LEU A 58 -5.55 -9.31 7.00
N THR A 59 -4.81 -8.28 7.37
CA THR A 59 -5.34 -7.04 7.94
C THR A 59 -5.27 -5.97 6.88
N PHE A 60 -6.25 -5.08 6.89
CA PHE A 60 -6.48 -4.15 5.81
C PHE A 60 -6.33 -2.70 6.28
N GLU A 61 -5.64 -1.91 5.47
CA GLU A 61 -5.60 -0.46 5.54
C GLU A 61 -6.46 0.09 4.40
N GLY A 62 -7.72 0.39 4.71
CA GLY A 62 -8.74 0.60 3.68
C GLY A 62 -8.98 -0.69 2.89
N ASP A 63 -8.77 -0.63 1.58
CA ASP A 63 -8.98 -1.78 0.67
C ASP A 63 -7.68 -2.57 0.38
N MET A 64 -6.53 -2.11 0.89
CA MET A 64 -5.23 -2.75 0.65
C MET A 64 -4.85 -3.65 1.84
N PRO A 65 -4.39 -4.90 1.62
CA PRO A 65 -3.76 -5.66 2.70
C PRO A 65 -2.52 -4.92 3.20
N ALA A 66 -2.49 -4.60 4.50
CA ALA A 66 -1.45 -3.80 5.13
C ALA A 66 -0.03 -4.34 4.82
N VAL A 67 0.12 -5.67 4.86
CA VAL A 67 1.40 -6.32 4.54
C VAL A 67 1.95 -5.99 3.16
N LEU A 68 1.09 -5.83 2.15
CA LEU A 68 1.53 -5.50 0.79
C LEU A 68 2.04 -4.07 0.72
N PHE A 69 1.40 -3.16 1.47
CA PHE A 69 1.85 -1.79 1.62
C PHE A 69 3.18 -1.71 2.38
N HIS A 70 3.31 -2.40 3.52
CA HIS A 70 4.54 -2.41 4.32
C HIS A 70 5.72 -3.07 3.61
N LEU A 71 5.50 -4.14 2.84
CA LEU A 71 6.54 -4.70 1.97
C LEU A 71 7.06 -3.66 0.97
N GLY A 72 6.15 -2.84 0.42
CA GLY A 72 6.48 -1.74 -0.47
C GLY A 72 7.33 -0.67 0.19
N ILE A 73 6.97 -0.25 1.41
CA ILE A 73 7.75 0.72 2.21
C ILE A 73 9.16 0.18 2.46
N VAL A 74 9.28 -1.03 3.00
CA VAL A 74 10.59 -1.62 3.34
C VAL A 74 11.48 -1.78 2.11
N ALA A 75 10.92 -2.20 0.97
CA ALA A 75 11.67 -2.34 -0.27
C ALA A 75 12.11 -0.96 -0.84
N ALA A 76 11.26 0.05 -0.73
CA ALA A 76 11.58 1.41 -1.16
C ALA A 76 12.67 2.03 -0.29
N ASP A 77 12.56 1.91 1.04
CA ASP A 77 13.55 2.42 2.00
C ASP A 77 14.92 1.75 1.79
N ALA A 78 14.94 0.42 1.64
CA ALA A 78 16.18 -0.31 1.35
C ALA A 78 16.86 0.17 0.06
N THR A 79 16.07 0.53 -0.95
CA THR A 79 16.60 1.11 -2.20
C THR A 79 17.13 2.52 -1.98
N ALA A 80 16.40 3.36 -1.26
CA ALA A 80 16.78 4.74 -0.97
C ALA A 80 18.08 4.82 -0.16
N TRP A 81 18.24 3.94 0.83
CA TRP A 81 19.44 3.82 1.67
C TRP A 81 20.61 3.10 0.96
N GLN A 82 20.39 2.60 -0.26
CA GLN A 82 21.37 1.75 -0.97
C GLN A 82 21.80 0.52 -0.14
N ALA A 83 20.89 0.01 0.68
CA ALA A 83 21.13 -1.07 1.62
C ALA A 83 21.26 -2.42 0.90
N SER A 84 22.11 -3.31 1.42
CA SER A 84 22.03 -4.73 1.09
C SER A 84 20.71 -5.28 1.61
N SER A 85 19.83 -5.79 0.74
CA SER A 85 18.48 -6.18 1.16
C SER A 85 18.09 -7.60 0.77
N HIS A 86 17.37 -8.27 1.67
CA HIS A 86 16.68 -9.52 1.41
C HIS A 86 15.35 -9.53 2.18
N VAL A 87 14.30 -9.09 1.50
CA VAL A 87 12.93 -9.00 2.02
C VAL A 87 12.16 -10.25 1.59
N VAL A 88 11.62 -11.00 2.56
CA VAL A 88 10.84 -12.22 2.30
C VAL A 88 9.43 -12.07 2.85
N ALA A 89 8.41 -12.45 2.08
CA ALA A 89 7.03 -12.57 2.55
C ALA A 89 6.62 -14.04 2.51
N VAL A 90 6.30 -14.62 3.67
CA VAL A 90 5.82 -16.01 3.78
C VAL A 90 4.32 -15.99 4.07
N PHE A 91 3.53 -16.27 3.03
CA PHE A 91 2.07 -16.41 3.12
C PHE A 91 1.70 -17.83 3.57
N HIS A 92 0.83 -17.93 4.57
CA HIS A 92 0.39 -19.20 5.13
C HIS A 92 -1.01 -19.13 5.72
N THR A 93 -1.57 -20.28 6.09
CA THR A 93 -2.96 -20.41 6.57
C THR A 93 -3.96 -19.71 5.65
N ASN A 94 -4.75 -18.75 6.15
CA ASN A 94 -5.78 -18.09 5.36
C ASN A 94 -5.17 -17.18 4.29
N ALA A 95 -4.06 -16.49 4.56
CA ALA A 95 -3.45 -15.54 3.63
C ALA A 95 -2.81 -16.19 2.38
N GLY A 96 -2.71 -17.52 2.32
CA GLY A 96 -2.10 -18.23 1.18
C GLY A 96 -2.74 -17.92 -0.17
N HIS A 97 -4.05 -17.65 -0.20
CA HIS A 97 -4.80 -17.37 -1.44
C HIS A 97 -4.31 -16.11 -2.18
N VAL A 98 -3.63 -15.18 -1.49
CA VAL A 98 -3.04 -13.97 -2.10
C VAL A 98 -2.02 -14.30 -3.18
N THR A 99 -1.36 -15.45 -3.07
CA THR A 99 -0.28 -15.88 -3.96
C THR A 99 -0.74 -16.62 -5.22
N LEU A 100 -2.04 -16.90 -5.34
CA LEU A 100 -2.60 -17.67 -6.44
C LEU A 100 -2.65 -16.88 -7.74
N ASP A 101 -2.52 -17.53 -8.88
CA ASP A 101 -2.85 -16.90 -10.16
C ASP A 101 -4.36 -16.63 -10.30
N ASP A 102 -4.76 -16.01 -11.40
CA ASP A 102 -6.16 -15.60 -11.60
C ASP A 102 -7.11 -16.80 -11.63
N GLN A 103 -6.71 -17.91 -12.25
CA GLN A 103 -7.56 -19.08 -12.41
C GLN A 103 -7.76 -19.80 -11.07
N ALA A 104 -6.66 -20.04 -10.34
CA ALA A 104 -6.70 -20.68 -9.05
C ALA A 104 -7.38 -19.80 -7.99
N TYR A 105 -7.16 -18.49 -8.03
CA TYR A 105 -7.85 -17.54 -7.16
C TYR A 105 -9.37 -17.55 -7.42
N ASN A 106 -9.79 -17.45 -8.68
CA ASN A 106 -11.20 -17.50 -9.06
C ASN A 106 -11.87 -18.78 -8.56
N ALA A 107 -11.22 -19.94 -8.74
CA ALA A 107 -11.71 -21.21 -8.25
C ALA A 107 -11.80 -21.26 -6.71
N ASN A 108 -10.80 -20.73 -6.00
CA ASN A 108 -10.76 -20.72 -4.55
C ASN A 108 -11.79 -19.76 -3.91
N ARG A 109 -11.99 -18.59 -4.53
CA ARG A 109 -12.83 -17.52 -3.98
C ARG A 109 -14.24 -17.49 -4.56
N HIS A 110 -14.53 -18.37 -5.52
CA HIS A 110 -15.80 -18.45 -6.23
C HIS A 110 -16.16 -17.12 -6.92
N VAL A 111 -15.18 -16.54 -7.62
CA VAL A 111 -15.31 -15.28 -8.37
C VAL A 111 -14.77 -15.45 -9.79
N SER A 112 -14.97 -14.43 -10.64
CA SER A 112 -14.46 -14.38 -12.02
C SER A 112 -13.59 -13.13 -12.29
N THR A 113 -13.22 -12.40 -11.24
CA THR A 113 -12.53 -11.10 -11.32
C THR A 113 -11.02 -11.23 -11.58
N GLY A 114 -10.45 -12.41 -11.37
CA GLY A 114 -9.01 -12.60 -11.23
C GLY A 114 -8.53 -12.29 -9.81
N ASN A 115 -7.22 -12.48 -9.56
CA ASN A 115 -6.62 -12.16 -8.28
C ASN A 115 -6.31 -10.66 -8.18
N PRO A 116 -7.00 -9.90 -7.31
CA PRO A 116 -6.79 -8.45 -7.19
C PRO A 116 -5.38 -8.09 -6.69
N TYR A 117 -4.67 -9.02 -6.05
CA TYR A 117 -3.34 -8.81 -5.48
C TYR A 117 -2.21 -9.08 -6.49
N LYS A 118 -2.51 -9.73 -7.62
CA LYS A 118 -1.50 -10.13 -8.61
C LYS A 118 -0.65 -8.97 -9.14
N PRO A 119 -1.21 -7.80 -9.50
CA PRO A 119 -0.39 -6.67 -9.95
C PRO A 119 0.58 -6.18 -8.88
N VAL A 120 0.13 -6.11 -7.63
CA VAL A 120 0.94 -5.63 -6.49
C VAL A 120 2.05 -6.62 -6.16
N LEU A 121 1.75 -7.92 -6.11
CA LEU A 121 2.79 -8.94 -5.90
C LEU A 121 3.80 -8.98 -7.04
N ALA A 122 3.37 -8.83 -8.30
CA ALA A 122 4.28 -8.77 -9.43
C ALA A 122 5.24 -7.58 -9.34
N ASP A 123 4.74 -6.40 -8.94
CA ASP A 123 5.57 -5.21 -8.71
C ASP A 123 6.56 -5.42 -7.55
N LEU A 124 6.11 -5.98 -6.42
CA LEU A 124 6.99 -6.30 -5.29
C LEU A 124 8.10 -7.30 -5.68
N ILE A 125 7.75 -8.34 -6.44
CA ILE A 125 8.71 -9.33 -6.96
C ILE A 125 9.71 -8.65 -7.90
N ALA A 126 9.25 -7.76 -8.77
CA ALA A 126 10.13 -7.01 -9.67
C ALA A 126 11.11 -6.10 -8.90
N LYS A 127 10.70 -5.60 -7.73
CA LYS A 127 11.54 -4.84 -6.78
C LYS A 127 12.45 -5.71 -5.90
N GLY A 128 12.45 -7.03 -6.11
CA GLY A 128 13.34 -7.96 -5.39
C GLY A 128 12.74 -8.59 -4.13
N VAL A 129 11.46 -8.36 -3.83
CA VAL A 129 10.79 -9.04 -2.71
C VAL A 129 10.61 -10.52 -3.05
N HIS A 130 11.04 -11.40 -2.13
CA HIS A 130 10.86 -12.83 -2.24
C HIS A 130 9.51 -13.26 -1.68
N VAL A 131 8.58 -13.62 -2.56
CA VAL A 131 7.24 -14.10 -2.17
C VAL A 131 7.22 -15.62 -2.08
N GLU A 132 6.83 -16.15 -0.92
CA GLU A 132 6.75 -17.57 -0.65
C GLU A 132 5.36 -17.99 -0.14
N LEU A 133 4.86 -19.13 -0.63
CA LEU A 133 3.70 -19.83 -0.09
C LEU A 133 4.14 -21.00 0.79
N CYS A 134 3.50 -21.15 1.95
CA CYS A 134 3.64 -22.32 2.82
C CYS A 134 3.24 -23.61 2.10
N GLY A 135 4.18 -24.55 1.94
CA GLY A 135 3.90 -25.85 1.31
C GLY A 135 2.92 -26.75 2.07
N ALA A 136 2.72 -26.55 3.38
CA ALA A 136 1.65 -27.24 4.11
C ALA A 136 0.27 -26.66 3.75
N THR A 137 0.16 -25.34 3.62
CA THR A 137 -1.06 -24.65 3.16
C THR A 137 -1.38 -25.03 1.71
N ALA A 138 -0.39 -25.05 0.82
CA ALA A 138 -0.58 -25.48 -0.56
C ALA A 138 -1.15 -26.90 -0.64
N ARG A 139 -0.54 -27.86 0.09
CA ARG A 139 -1.04 -29.25 0.14
C ARG A 139 -2.46 -29.35 0.67
N ALA A 140 -2.79 -28.63 1.74
CA ALA A 140 -4.12 -28.66 2.35
C ALA A 140 -5.22 -28.15 1.39
N ASN A 141 -4.87 -27.25 0.46
CA ASN A 141 -5.80 -26.69 -0.52
C ASN A 141 -5.68 -27.33 -1.92
N GLY A 142 -4.80 -28.32 -2.10
CA GLY A 142 -4.56 -28.94 -3.41
C GLY A 142 -3.85 -28.05 -4.44
N TRP A 143 -3.23 -26.95 -4.00
CA TRP A 143 -2.50 -26.01 -4.86
C TRP A 143 -1.10 -26.52 -5.22
N ARG A 144 -0.67 -26.17 -6.42
CA ARG A 144 0.61 -26.57 -7.06
C ARG A 144 1.37 -25.31 -7.49
N ASN A 145 2.63 -25.48 -7.87
CA ASN A 145 3.45 -24.36 -8.37
C ASN A 145 2.82 -23.65 -9.58
N ALA A 146 2.11 -24.39 -10.45
CA ALA A 146 1.45 -23.83 -11.62
C ALA A 146 0.23 -22.95 -11.28
N ASP A 147 -0.29 -23.06 -10.05
CA ASP A 147 -1.46 -22.31 -9.58
C ASP A 147 -1.07 -20.94 -8.99
N LEU A 148 0.22 -20.58 -9.00
CA LEU A 148 0.76 -19.40 -8.32
C LEU A 148 1.13 -18.29 -9.30
N ILE A 149 1.08 -17.05 -8.81
CA ILE A 149 1.62 -15.90 -9.53
C ILE A 149 3.10 -16.15 -9.87
N PRO A 150 3.52 -15.93 -11.14
CA PRO A 150 4.91 -16.09 -11.54
C PRO A 150 5.88 -15.34 -10.62
N GLY A 151 6.96 -16.01 -10.22
CA GLY A 151 7.93 -15.48 -9.25
C GLY A 151 7.67 -15.90 -7.80
N THR A 152 6.46 -16.35 -7.47
CA THR A 152 6.15 -16.96 -6.16
C THR A 152 6.80 -18.35 -6.04
N ARG A 153 7.38 -18.66 -4.88
CA ARG A 153 7.95 -19.97 -4.57
C ARG A 153 7.14 -20.71 -3.51
N ILE A 154 7.10 -22.03 -3.56
CA ILE A 154 6.56 -22.86 -2.47
C ILE A 154 7.72 -23.27 -1.56
N ASN A 155 7.62 -22.97 -0.27
CA ASN A 155 8.56 -23.46 0.73
C ASN A 155 8.09 -24.78 1.37
N ARG A 156 8.88 -25.34 2.29
CA ARG A 156 8.53 -26.60 2.96
C ARG A 156 7.25 -26.49 3.80
N ASN A 157 7.26 -25.54 4.73
CA ASN A 157 6.14 -25.05 5.53
C ASN A 157 6.59 -23.74 6.21
N ALA A 158 5.64 -22.89 6.59
CA ALA A 158 5.92 -21.58 7.15
C ALA A 158 6.74 -21.64 8.45
N MET A 159 6.40 -22.54 9.39
CA MET A 159 7.06 -22.58 10.70
C MET A 159 8.55 -22.88 10.56
N ALA A 160 8.90 -23.94 9.83
CA ALA A 160 10.30 -24.30 9.58
C ALA A 160 11.04 -23.23 8.79
N ARG A 161 10.39 -22.60 7.80
CA ARG A 161 11.01 -21.57 6.96
C ARG A 161 11.28 -20.28 7.73
N LEU A 162 10.34 -19.83 8.55
CA LEU A 162 10.50 -18.67 9.42
C LEU A 162 11.61 -18.93 10.44
N THR A 163 11.64 -20.10 11.10
CA THR A 163 12.72 -20.48 12.00
C THR A 163 14.08 -20.46 11.31
N GLN A 164 14.17 -21.04 10.10
CA GLN A 164 15.41 -21.05 9.33
C GLN A 164 15.89 -19.62 9.02
N LEU A 165 15.01 -18.74 8.56
CA LEU A 165 15.36 -17.36 8.23
C LEU A 165 15.82 -16.60 9.49
N VAL A 166 15.09 -16.72 10.60
CA VAL A 166 15.52 -16.08 11.86
C VAL A 166 16.90 -16.58 12.30
N GLN A 167 17.18 -17.88 12.18
CA GLN A 167 18.51 -18.44 12.47
C GLN A 167 19.61 -17.94 11.51
N GLN A 168 19.25 -17.46 10.32
CA GLN A 168 20.15 -16.83 9.33
C GLN A 168 20.30 -15.31 9.54
N GLY A 169 19.80 -14.78 10.66
CA GLY A 169 19.90 -13.37 11.03
C GLY A 169 18.79 -12.49 10.48
N TYR A 170 17.66 -13.06 10.05
CA TYR A 170 16.50 -12.26 9.63
C TYR A 170 15.70 -11.78 10.83
N VAL A 171 15.25 -10.54 10.77
CA VAL A 171 14.21 -10.03 11.69
C VAL A 171 12.85 -10.49 11.19
N LYS A 172 12.09 -11.17 12.04
CA LYS A 172 10.71 -11.56 11.73
C LYS A 172 9.76 -10.43 12.06
N ILE A 173 9.04 -9.93 11.06
CA ILE A 173 7.90 -9.02 11.23
C ILE A 173 6.62 -9.85 11.22
N SER A 174 5.74 -9.59 12.16
CA SER A 174 4.43 -10.24 12.26
C SER A 174 3.38 -9.18 12.48
N GLU A 175 2.35 -9.22 11.66
CA GLU A 175 1.24 -8.28 11.69
C GLU A 175 0.01 -9.02 12.21
N ALA A 176 -0.80 -8.33 13.01
CA ALA A 176 -2.00 -8.87 13.64
C ALA A 176 -3.11 -9.02 12.61
#